data_AF-S8C7A6-F1
#
_entry.id   AF-S8C7A6-F1
#
_cell.length_a   1.000
_cell.length_b   1.000
_cell.length_c   1.000
_cell.angle_alpha   90.00
_cell.angle_beta   90.00
_cell.angle_gamma   90.00
#
_symmetry.space_group_name_H-M   'P 1'
#
loop_
_entity.id
_entity.type
_entity.pdbx_description
1 polymer ?
#
loop_
_entity_poly.entity_id
_entity_poly.type
_entity_poly.pdbx_seq_one_letter_code
_entity_poly.pdbx_strand_id
1 'polypeptide(L)' 'SLNVSNFIAIKLTSINYPLWKEMAIGLADNQGLVGHLTGETPPPIKFEITGGEQTKTLSAAYIQWHSADRLLRSWLL' A
#
# COMPACT_ATOMS: atom_id res chain seq x y z
N SER A 1 10.75 -13.21 5.20
CA SER A 1 10.97 -12.07 4.30
C SER A 1 10.33 -12.39 2.96
N LEU A 2 9.50 -11.49 2.39
CA LEU A 2 8.94 -11.65 1.06
C LEU A 2 9.99 -11.20 0.03
N ASN A 3 10.35 -12.07 -0.92
CA ASN A 3 11.24 -11.69 -2.02
C ASN A 3 10.40 -11.10 -3.16
N VAL A 4 10.32 -9.76 -3.21
CA VAL A 4 9.52 -9.00 -4.18
C VAL A 4 10.01 -9.22 -5.61
N SER A 5 11.30 -9.48 -5.80
CA SER A 5 11.92 -9.83 -7.09
C SER A 5 11.34 -11.10 -7.71
N ASN A 6 10.63 -11.95 -6.94
CA ASN A 6 9.97 -13.14 -7.46
C ASN A 6 8.59 -12.85 -8.10
N PHE A 7 7.99 -11.67 -7.89
CA PHE A 7 6.63 -11.38 -8.33
C PHE A 7 6.56 -10.43 -9.53
N ILE A 8 7.48 -9.46 -9.62
CA ILE A 8 7.58 -8.57 -10.78
C ILE A 8 8.88 -8.90 -11.50
N ALA A 9 8.79 -9.80 -12.48
CA ALA A 9 9.96 -10.32 -13.20
C ALA A 9 10.50 -9.39 -14.31
N ILE A 10 9.77 -8.32 -14.64
CA ILE A 10 10.15 -7.40 -15.72
C ILE A 10 10.26 -5.96 -15.21
N LYS A 11 11.27 -5.24 -15.70
CA LYS A 11 11.38 -3.80 -15.48
C LYS A 11 10.28 -3.07 -16.27
N LEU A 12 9.64 -2.09 -15.65
CA LEU A 12 8.62 -1.27 -16.30
C LEU A 12 9.21 -0.47 -17.47
N THR A 13 8.50 -0.50 -18.60
CA THR A 13 8.74 0.29 -19.82
C THR A 13 7.39 0.81 -20.35
N SER A 14 7.42 1.75 -21.28
CA SER A 14 6.19 2.27 -21.90
C SER A 14 5.40 1.20 -22.68
N ILE A 15 6.06 0.13 -23.14
CA ILE A 15 5.45 -0.92 -23.96
C ILE A 15 4.81 -2.01 -23.09
N ASN A 16 5.42 -2.34 -21.96
CA ASN A 16 4.99 -3.46 -21.13
C ASN A 16 4.11 -3.08 -19.94
N TYR A 17 3.67 -1.82 -19.84
CA TYR A 17 2.85 -1.34 -18.73
C TYR A 17 1.63 -2.23 -18.42
N PRO A 18 0.84 -2.72 -19.39
CA PRO A 18 -0.29 -3.59 -19.08
C PRO A 18 0.14 -4.88 -18.36
N LEU A 19 1.15 -5.58 -18.87
CA LEU A 19 1.65 -6.82 -18.25
C LEU A 19 2.30 -6.55 -16.88
N TRP A 20 3.07 -5.47 -16.78
CA TRP A 20 3.66 -5.05 -15.52
C TRP A 20 2.59 -4.75 -14.47
N LYS A 21 1.51 -4.07 -14.88
CA LYS A 21 0.37 -3.73 -14.01
C LYS A 21 -0.34 -4.99 -13.51
N GLU A 22 -0.57 -5.99 -14.34
CA GLU A 22 -1.16 -7.27 -13.91
C GLU A 22 -0.28 -7.97 -12.85
N MET A 23 1.05 -7.97 -13.03
CA MET A 23 1.96 -8.52 -12.01
C MET A 23 1.93 -7.73 -10.70
N ALA A 24 1.86 -6.39 -10.78
CA ALA A 24 1.72 -5.54 -9.59
C ALA A 24 0.41 -5.80 -8.85
N ILE A 25 -0.69 -5.99 -9.57
CA ILE A 25 -2.00 -6.37 -8.99
C ILE A 25 -1.90 -7.75 -8.33
N GLY A 26 -1.35 -8.74 -9.02
CA GLY A 26 -1.19 -10.10 -8.46
C GLY A 26 -0.30 -10.15 -7.21
N LEU A 27 0.77 -9.34 -7.17
CA LEU A 27 1.58 -9.16 -5.96
C LEU A 27 0.77 -8.56 -4.81
N ALA A 28 0.02 -7.49 -5.08
CA ALA A 28 -0.80 -6.83 -4.06
C ALA A 28 -1.92 -7.75 -3.55
N ASP A 29 -2.59 -8.48 -4.45
CA ASP A 29 -3.65 -9.43 -4.12
C ASP A 29 -3.16 -10.56 -3.21
N ASN A 30 -2.00 -11.16 -3.53
CA ASN A 30 -1.36 -12.17 -2.69
C ASN A 30 -0.96 -11.66 -1.29
N GLN A 31 -0.95 -10.35 -1.08
CA GLN A 31 -0.66 -9.72 0.22
C GLN A 31 -1.92 -9.10 0.86
N GLY A 32 -3.09 -9.25 0.24
CA GLY A 32 -4.33 -8.62 0.70
C GLY A 32 -4.33 -7.09 0.58
N LEU A 33 -3.48 -6.53 -0.28
CA LEU A 33 -3.26 -5.08 -0.44
C LEU A 33 -3.86 -4.54 -1.75
N VAL A 34 -4.60 -5.34 -2.52
CA VAL A 34 -5.20 -4.89 -3.80
C VAL A 34 -6.08 -3.64 -3.63
N GLY A 35 -6.79 -3.53 -2.51
CA GLY A 35 -7.61 -2.36 -2.18
C GLY A 35 -6.82 -1.04 -2.04
N HIS A 36 -5.52 -1.11 -1.74
CA HIS A 36 -4.65 0.08 -1.75
C HIS A 36 -4.32 0.55 -3.18
N LEU A 37 -4.35 -0.35 -4.18
CA LEU A 37 -4.16 0.00 -5.60
C LEU A 37 -5.45 0.49 -6.26
N THR A 38 -6.58 -0.15 -5.93
CA THR A 38 -7.90 0.15 -6.52
C THR A 38 -8.60 1.33 -5.84
N GLY A 39 -8.16 1.71 -4.62
CA GLY A 39 -8.80 2.74 -3.81
C GLY A 39 -9.97 2.21 -2.96
N GLU A 40 -10.26 0.91 -3.01
CA GLU A 40 -11.27 0.25 -2.17
C GLU A 40 -10.88 0.24 -0.68
N THR A 41 -9.59 0.44 -0.36
CA THR A 41 -9.09 0.62 1.01
C THR A 41 -8.59 2.06 1.21
N PRO A 42 -9.50 3.04 1.43
CA PRO A 42 -9.11 4.43 1.63
C PRO A 42 -8.37 4.63 2.97
N PRO A 43 -7.59 5.73 3.10
CA PRO A 43 -6.91 6.05 4.34
C PRO A 43 -7.90 6.27 5.49
N PRO A 44 -7.68 5.64 6.67
CA PRO A 44 -8.44 5.92 7.88
C PRO A 44 -8.24 7.36 8.38
N ILE A 45 -9.05 7.78 9.36
CA ILE A 45 -8.89 9.06 10.04
C ILE A 45 -7.47 9.15 10.62
N LYS A 46 -6.72 10.17 10.21
CA LYS A 46 -5.30 10.30 10.55
C LYS A 46 -5.03 10.59 12.02
N PHE A 47 -5.85 11.46 12.63
CA PHE A 47 -5.65 11.92 13.98
C PHE A 47 -6.87 11.63 14.86
N GLU A 48 -6.61 11.08 16.04
CA GLU A 48 -7.60 10.92 17.10
C GLU A 48 -7.37 11.99 18.17
N ILE A 49 -8.45 12.42 18.81
CA ILE A 49 -8.41 13.36 19.93
C ILE A 49 -8.42 12.51 21.21
N THR A 50 -7.32 12.53 21.96
CA THR A 50 -7.18 11.74 23.20
C THR A 50 -7.00 12.67 24.39
N GLY A 51 -7.95 12.62 25.33
CA GLY A 51 -7.93 13.39 26.58
C GLY A 51 -8.16 14.89 26.38
N GLY A 52 -9.03 15.49 27.22
CA GLY A 52 -9.21 16.93 27.42
C GLY A 52 -8.67 17.87 26.32
N GLU A 53 -9.38 17.90 25.19
CA GLU A 53 -9.42 18.93 24.15
C GLU A 53 -8.17 19.40 23.37
N GLN A 54 -6.92 18.98 23.61
CA GLN A 54 -5.79 19.58 22.81
C GLN A 54 -4.71 18.64 22.26
N THR A 55 -4.75 17.34 22.55
CA THR A 55 -3.73 16.41 22.00
C THR A 55 -4.27 15.64 20.79
N LYS A 56 -3.70 15.93 19.61
CA LYS A 56 -3.90 15.13 18.38
C LYS A 56 -2.83 14.05 18.33
N THR A 57 -3.22 12.79 18.43
CA THR A 57 -2.33 11.64 18.25
C THR A 57 -2.66 10.95 16.94
N LEU A 58 -1.69 10.28 16.32
CA LEU A 58 -1.97 9.48 15.13
C LEU A 58 -2.83 8.28 15.51
N SER A 59 -3.88 8.01 14.74
CA SER A 59 -4.69 6.82 14.96
C SER A 59 -3.88 5.56 14.68
N ALA A 60 -4.12 4.51 15.47
CA ALA A 60 -3.51 3.21 15.23
C ALA A 60 -3.88 2.65 13.84
N ALA A 61 -5.13 2.86 13.41
CA ALA A 61 -5.61 2.45 12.10
C ALA A 61 -4.87 3.16 10.95
N TYR A 62 -4.63 4.47 11.07
CA TYR A 62 -3.86 5.21 10.07
C TYR A 62 -2.41 4.75 10.02
N ILE A 63 -1.77 4.47 11.17
CA ILE A 63 -0.40 3.99 11.22
C ILE A 63 -0.28 2.63 10.48
N GLN A 64 -1.20 1.70 10.75
CA GLN A 64 -1.24 0.39 10.09
C GLN A 64 -1.45 0.53 8.58
N TRP A 65 -2.48 1.29 8.18
CA TRP A 65 -2.76 1.54 6.76
C TRP A 65 -1.59 2.21 6.04
N HIS A 66 -0.97 3.22 6.66
CA HIS A 66 0.14 3.96 6.08
C HIS A 66 1.39 3.07 5.95
N SER A 67 1.66 2.20 6.93
CA SER A 67 2.76 1.25 6.85
C SER A 67 2.59 0.29 5.67
N ALA A 68 1.37 -0.25 5.49
CA ALA A 68 1.04 -1.11 4.35
C ALA A 68 1.13 -0.37 3.00
N ASP A 69 0.62 0.87 2.91
CA ASP A 69 0.74 1.71 1.70
C ASP A 69 2.21 2.00 1.35
N ARG A 70 3.06 2.32 2.34
CA ARG A 70 4.49 2.55 2.13
C ARG A 70 5.21 1.27 1.68
N LEU A 71 4.88 0.13 2.26
CA LEU A 71 5.43 -1.16 1.87
C LEU A 71 5.10 -1.48 0.42
N LEU A 72 3.83 -1.35 0.04
CA LEU A 72 3.40 -1.57 -1.34
C LEU A 72 4.10 -0.63 -2.32
N ARG A 73 4.24 0.65 -1.98
CA ARG A 73 5.00 1.61 -2.81
C ARG A 73 6.46 1.22 -2.98
N SER A 74 7.10 0.66 -1.95
CA SER A 74 8.49 0.19 -2.05
C SER A 74 8.67 -0.98 -3.02
N TRP A 75 7.59 -1.68 -3.38
CA TRP A 75 7.62 -2.78 -4.35
C TRP A 75 7.43 -2.31 -5.79
N LEU A 76 6.82 -1.12 -5.97
CA LEU A 76 6.49 -0.56 -7.28
C LEU A 76 7.54 0.42 -7.81
N LEU A 77 8.47 0.87 -6.94
CA LEU A 77 9.56 1.80 -7.23
C LEU A 77 10.85 1.05 -7.58
#